data_AF-X6LDZ6-F1
#
_entry.id   AF-X6LDZ6-F1
#
_cell.length_a   1.000
_cell.length_b   1.000
_cell.length_c   1.000
_cell.angle_alpha   90.00
_cell.angle_beta   90.00
_cell.angle_gamma   90.00
#
_symmetry.space_group_name_H-M   'P 1'
#
loop_
_entity.id
_entity.type
_entity.pdbx_description
1 polymer ?
#
loop_
_entity_poly.entity_id
_entity_poly.type
_entity_poly.pdbx_seq_one_letter_code
_entity_poly.pdbx_strand_id
1 'polypeptide(L)'
;MVAISEYDNTTWSDLPNVKEKDVTNFKQLFEQELKYEVVCNSVPKMTKQDIQSFLAKLVVNHDLHENKNKYDGLIIIICGHGEDGNMLVSSDGKQVSIDKIRSTFNCNEMESFKDLPKIFIIDTCRGENIPKALYL
;
A
#
# COMPACT_ATOMS: atom_id res chain seq x y z
N MET A 1 1.97 2.74 4.49
CA MET A 1 0.94 1.69 4.35
C MET A 1 -0.36 2.32 3.88
N VAL A 2 -0.96 1.73 2.85
CA VAL A 2 -2.32 2.02 2.39
C VAL A 2 -3.16 0.79 2.70
N ALA A 3 -4.10 0.90 3.63
CA ALA A 3 -4.93 -0.20 4.10
C ALA A 3 -6.41 0.19 4.01
N ILE A 4 -7.12 -0.36 3.02
CA ILE A 4 -8.53 -0.03 2.73
C ILE A 4 -9.40 -1.19 3.18
N SER A 5 -10.21 -0.96 4.21
CA SER A 5 -11.08 -1.99 4.80
C SER A 5 -12.57 -1.69 4.68
N GLU A 6 -12.95 -0.48 4.27
CA GLU A 6 -14.36 -0.05 4.17
C GLU A 6 -14.68 0.50 2.77
N TYR A 7 -15.81 0.08 2.19
CA TYR A 7 -16.20 0.37 0.82
C TYR A 7 -17.65 0.90 0.73
N ASP A 8 -17.89 1.81 -0.22
CA ASP A 8 -19.17 2.51 -0.38
C ASP A 8 -20.24 1.72 -1.14
N ASN A 9 -19.82 0.73 -1.92
CA ASN A 9 -20.69 0.08 -2.88
C ASN A 9 -21.01 -1.36 -2.48
N THR A 10 -22.07 -1.92 -3.08
CA THR A 10 -22.48 -3.30 -2.83
C THR A 10 -21.62 -4.33 -3.57
N THR A 11 -20.73 -3.88 -4.46
CA THR A 11 -19.84 -4.76 -5.22
C THR A 11 -18.69 -5.27 -4.36
N TRP A 12 -18.11 -4.41 -3.52
CA TRP A 12 -16.96 -4.73 -2.68
C TRP A 12 -17.38 -4.77 -1.23
N SER A 13 -17.31 -5.96 -0.62
CA SER A 13 -17.58 -6.10 0.81
C SER A 13 -16.45 -5.50 1.65
N ASP A 14 -16.77 -4.98 2.83
CA ASP A 14 -15.76 -4.58 3.80
C ASP A 14 -14.80 -5.74 4.15
N LEU A 15 -13.56 -5.38 4.47
CA LEU A 15 -12.48 -6.27 4.84
C LEU A 15 -12.06 -6.00 6.29
N PRO A 16 -12.87 -6.35 7.30
CA PRO A 16 -12.64 -5.94 8.69
C PRO A 16 -11.27 -6.38 9.24
N ASN A 17 -10.77 -7.54 8.82
CA ASN A 17 -9.46 -8.04 9.22
C ASN A 17 -8.30 -7.12 8.77
N VAL A 18 -8.45 -6.34 7.70
CA VAL A 18 -7.42 -5.39 7.27
C VAL A 18 -7.16 -4.36 8.37
N LYS A 19 -8.21 -3.73 8.91
CA LYS A 19 -8.07 -2.74 10.00
C LYS A 19 -7.83 -3.38 11.37
N GLU A 20 -8.40 -4.55 11.64
CA GLU A 20 -8.34 -5.19 12.96
C GLU A 20 -7.04 -5.97 13.19
N LYS A 21 -6.55 -6.67 12.16
CA LYS A 21 -5.43 -7.59 12.26
C LYS A 21 -4.24 -7.15 11.43
N ASP A 22 -4.40 -6.92 10.13
CA ASP A 22 -3.26 -6.73 9.23
C ASP A 22 -2.50 -5.45 9.56
N VAL A 23 -3.22 -4.33 9.72
CA VAL A 23 -2.62 -3.06 10.18
C VAL A 23 -1.92 -3.21 11.52
N THR A 24 -2.53 -3.92 12.48
CA THR A 24 -1.96 -4.15 13.81
C THR A 24 -0.67 -4.97 13.72
N ASN A 25 -0.69 -6.07 12.97
CA ASN A 25 0.46 -6.97 12.79
C ASN A 25 1.61 -6.27 12.06
N PHE A 26 1.31 -5.51 11.00
CA PHE A 26 2.34 -4.77 10.27
C PHE A 26 2.95 -3.65 11.12
N LYS A 27 2.16 -2.94 11.92
CA LYS A 27 2.70 -1.96 12.87
C LYS A 27 3.55 -2.63 13.94
N GLN A 28 3.08 -3.73 14.53
CA GLN A 28 3.89 -4.48 15.49
C GLN A 28 5.23 -4.89 14.89
N LEU A 29 5.22 -5.53 13.73
CA LEU A 29 6.45 -5.99 13.08
C LEU A 29 7.35 -4.81 12.67
N PHE A 30 6.86 -3.88 11.86
CA PHE A 30 7.72 -2.86 11.26
C PHE A 30 8.03 -1.72 12.24
N GLU A 31 7.06 -1.24 13.01
CA GLU A 31 7.26 -0.12 13.93
C GLU A 31 7.89 -0.57 15.25
N GLN A 32 7.34 -1.62 15.88
CA GLN A 32 7.73 -2.00 17.24
C GLN A 32 8.94 -2.94 17.26
N GLU A 33 9.02 -3.91 16.36
CA GLU A 33 10.11 -4.90 16.36
C GLU A 33 11.29 -4.43 15.51
N LEU A 34 11.02 -4.04 14.25
CA LEU A 34 12.06 -3.64 13.29
C LEU A 34 12.40 -2.14 13.31
N LYS A 35 11.68 -1.34 14.09
CA LYS A 35 11.96 0.08 14.36
C LYS A 35 11.93 1.01 13.13
N TYR A 36 11.12 0.67 12.13
CA TYR A 36 10.80 1.57 11.02
C TYR A 36 9.91 2.72 11.49
N GLU A 37 10.07 3.87 10.83
CA GLU A 37 9.06 4.92 10.86
C GLU A 37 7.86 4.51 10.01
N VAL A 38 6.72 4.21 10.64
CA VAL A 38 5.53 3.69 9.95
C VAL A 38 4.47 4.78 9.80
N VAL A 39 4.14 5.10 8.55
CA VAL A 39 3.00 5.97 8.19
C VAL A 39 1.88 5.13 7.60
N CYS A 40 0.67 5.26 8.14
CA CYS A 40 -0.53 4.55 7.68
C CYS A 40 -1.68 5.55 7.50
N ASN A 41 -2.58 5.29 6.55
CA ASN A 41 -3.84 6.03 6.47
C ASN A 41 -4.61 5.92 7.81
N SER A 42 -5.16 7.05 8.26
CA SER A 42 -5.84 7.16 9.55
C SER A 42 -7.29 6.68 9.50
N VAL A 43 -7.89 6.67 8.31
CA VAL A 43 -9.27 6.25 8.08
C VAL A 43 -9.30 4.96 7.25
N PRO A 44 -10.17 3.99 7.57
CA PRO A 44 -10.26 2.70 6.88
C PRO A 44 -10.78 2.80 5.43
N LYS A 45 -11.32 3.97 5.08
CA LYS A 45 -12.00 4.27 3.83
C LYS A 45 -11.20 5.30 3.06
N MET A 46 -10.77 4.96 1.84
CA MET A 46 -10.02 5.88 0.98
C MET A 46 -10.53 5.81 -0.46
N THR A 47 -11.01 6.93 -0.99
CA THR A 47 -11.31 7.04 -2.42
C THR A 47 -10.03 7.03 -3.25
N LYS A 48 -10.15 6.88 -4.57
CA LYS A 48 -9.00 7.01 -5.48
C LYS A 48 -8.23 8.31 -5.28
N GLN A 49 -8.95 9.42 -5.06
CA GLN A 49 -8.33 10.72 -4.82
C GLN A 49 -7.62 10.78 -3.47
N ASP A 50 -8.16 10.14 -2.43
CA ASP A 50 -7.52 10.08 -1.12
C ASP A 50 -6.21 9.30 -1.17
N ILE A 51 -6.17 8.17 -1.89
CA ILE A 51 -4.95 7.36 -2.07
C ILE A 51 -3.86 8.18 -2.74
N GLN A 52 -4.19 8.87 -3.84
CA GLN A 52 -3.25 9.73 -4.56
C GLN A 52 -2.75 10.88 -3.68
N SER A 53 -3.66 11.53 -2.95
CA SER A 53 -3.32 12.64 -2.04
C SER A 53 -2.45 12.18 -0.88
N PHE A 54 -2.72 11.00 -0.32
CA PHE A 54 -1.96 10.41 0.76
C PHE A 54 -0.52 10.10 0.33
N LEU A 55 -0.33 9.45 -0.82
CA LEU A 55 1.00 9.14 -1.35
C LEU A 55 1.79 10.42 -1.68
N ALA A 56 1.16 11.41 -2.29
CA ALA A 56 1.81 12.70 -2.57
C ALA A 56 2.23 13.42 -1.28
N LYS A 57 1.36 13.45 -0.26
CA LYS A 57 1.68 14.02 1.06
C LYS A 57 2.79 13.26 1.75
N LEU A 58 2.84 11.93 1.64
CA LEU A 58 3.90 11.12 2.22
C LEU A 58 5.27 11.48 1.62
N VAL A 59 5.34 11.66 0.29
CA VAL A 59 6.57 12.11 -0.38
C VAL A 59 7.03 13.48 0.12
N VAL A 60 6.11 14.43 0.25
CA VAL A 60 6.42 15.80 0.69
C VAL A 60 6.80 15.85 2.17
N ASN A 61 5.98 15.25 3.04
CA ASN A 61 6.15 15.37 4.50
C ASN A 61 7.42 14.70 5.03
N HIS A 62 7.95 13.71 4.30
CA HIS A 62 9.18 13.02 4.66
C HIS A 62 10.36 13.41 3.75
N ASP A 63 10.21 14.48 2.95
CA ASP A 63 11.23 14.98 2.03
C ASP A 63 11.85 13.86 1.16
N LEU A 64 11.05 12.90 0.68
CA LEU A 64 11.59 11.68 0.08
C LEU A 64 12.44 11.95 -1.17
N HIS A 65 12.10 12.94 -1.99
CA HIS A 65 12.89 13.30 -3.17
C HIS A 65 14.33 13.73 -2.84
N GLU A 66 14.58 14.24 -1.63
CA GLU A 66 15.91 14.63 -1.16
C GLU A 66 16.47 13.65 -0.11
N ASN A 67 15.62 12.76 0.42
CA ASN A 67 15.91 11.85 1.53
C ASN A 67 16.60 12.57 2.72
N LYS A 68 16.10 13.75 3.13
CA LYS A 68 16.71 14.57 4.20
C LYS A 68 16.80 13.83 5.53
N ASN A 69 15.86 12.93 5.79
CA ASN A 69 15.80 12.10 6.98
C ASN A 69 16.78 10.91 6.94
N LYS A 70 17.54 10.73 5.84
CA LYS A 70 18.58 9.71 5.67
C LYS A 70 18.06 8.28 5.89
N TYR A 71 16.90 7.99 5.33
CA TYR A 71 16.38 6.62 5.28
C TYR A 71 17.34 5.73 4.48
N ASP A 72 17.46 4.47 4.89
CA ASP A 72 18.28 3.44 4.25
C ASP A 72 17.48 2.50 3.36
N GLY A 73 16.16 2.69 3.28
CA GLY A 73 15.25 1.91 2.47
C GLY A 73 13.81 2.41 2.56
N LEU A 74 12.93 1.82 1.74
CA LEU A 74 11.51 2.15 1.73
C LEU A 74 10.68 0.86 1.66
N ILE A 75 9.65 0.77 2.50
CA ILE A 75 8.67 -0.32 2.46
C ILE A 75 7.29 0.28 2.20
N ILE A 76 6.63 -0.17 1.13
CA ILE A 76 5.26 0.22 0.79
C ILE A 76 4.38 -1.02 0.89
N ILE A 77 3.43 -0.96 1.82
CA ILE A 77 2.44 -2.02 2.07
C ILE A 77 1.09 -1.53 1.56
N ILE A 78 0.43 -2.34 0.73
CA ILE A 78 -0.89 -2.07 0.16
C ILE A 78 -1.81 -3.25 0.52
N CYS A 79 -2.86 -2.98 1.29
CA CYS A 79 -3.87 -3.96 1.70
C CYS A 79 -5.26 -3.49 1.24
N GLY A 80 -6.05 -4.40 0.68
CA GLY A 80 -7.43 -4.13 0.26
C GLY A 80 -7.90 -5.05 -0.86
N HIS A 81 -9.02 -4.70 -1.48
CA HIS A 81 -9.48 -5.41 -2.68
C HIS A 81 -8.57 -5.10 -3.87
N GLY A 82 -8.42 -6.09 -4.73
CA GLY A 82 -7.70 -5.94 -5.98
C GLY A 82 -8.36 -6.68 -7.12
N GLU A 83 -7.97 -6.32 -8.34
CA GLU A 83 -8.50 -6.89 -9.58
C GLU A 83 -7.38 -7.29 -10.54
N ASP A 84 -7.76 -7.87 -11.67
CA ASP A 84 -6.87 -8.19 -12.77
C ASP A 84 -6.01 -6.97 -13.19
N GLY A 85 -4.78 -7.23 -13.62
CA GLY A 85 -3.87 -6.18 -14.08
C GLY A 85 -3.22 -5.37 -12.95
N ASN A 86 -3.06 -5.95 -11.75
CA ASN A 86 -2.45 -5.30 -10.57
C ASN A 86 -3.16 -3.99 -10.19
N MET A 87 -4.48 -4.06 -10.06
CA MET A 87 -5.30 -2.91 -9.66
C MET A 87 -5.66 -3.01 -8.18
N LEU A 88 -5.52 -1.90 -7.46
CA LEU A 88 -6.08 -1.68 -6.13
C LEU A 88 -7.46 -1.03 -6.29
N VAL A 89 -8.47 -1.58 -5.62
CA VAL A 89 -9.81 -1.01 -5.57
C VAL A 89 -9.90 -0.01 -4.41
N SER A 90 -10.31 1.22 -4.70
CA SER A 90 -10.58 2.24 -3.68
C SER A 90 -11.98 2.11 -3.10
N SER A 91 -12.25 2.80 -1.99
CA SER A 91 -13.55 2.70 -1.31
C SER A 91 -14.73 3.12 -2.18
N ASP A 92 -14.52 4.03 -3.14
CA ASP A 92 -15.51 4.45 -4.12
C ASP A 92 -15.63 3.50 -5.34
N GLY A 93 -15.03 2.31 -5.26
CA GLY A 93 -15.06 1.28 -6.30
C GLY A 93 -14.21 1.60 -7.53
N LYS A 94 -13.43 2.67 -7.51
CA LYS A 94 -12.52 3.02 -8.62
C LYS A 94 -11.21 2.25 -8.48
N GLN A 95 -10.49 2.14 -9.58
CA GLN A 95 -9.22 1.41 -9.62
C GLN A 95 -8.01 2.37 -9.62
N VAL A 96 -6.98 1.97 -8.89
CA VAL A 96 -5.64 2.57 -8.87
C VAL A 96 -4.62 1.51 -9.28
N SER A 97 -3.84 1.78 -10.32
CA SER A 97 -2.79 0.85 -10.75
C SER A 97 -1.67 0.81 -9.72
N ILE A 98 -1.38 -0.40 -9.21
CA ILE A 98 -0.27 -0.65 -8.29
C ILE A 98 1.06 -0.42 -9.02
N ASP A 99 1.15 -0.78 -10.30
CA ASP A 99 2.35 -0.52 -11.11
C ASP A 99 2.60 0.99 -11.29
N LYS A 100 1.54 1.80 -11.38
CA LYS A 100 1.69 3.27 -11.34
C LYS A 100 2.20 3.76 -9.99
N ILE A 101 1.69 3.23 -8.88
CA ILE A 101 2.22 3.55 -7.53
C ILE A 101 3.71 3.18 -7.46
N ARG A 102 4.09 1.98 -7.91
CA ARG A 102 5.50 1.53 -7.95
C ARG A 102 6.37 2.46 -8.78
N SER A 103 5.87 2.93 -9.93
CA SER A 103 6.62 3.81 -10.83
C SER A 103 6.98 5.14 -10.17
N THR A 104 6.14 5.68 -9.28
CA THR A 104 6.42 6.92 -8.52
C THR A 104 7.64 6.81 -7.61
N PHE A 105 8.05 5.58 -7.25
CA PHE A 105 9.22 5.33 -6.40
C PHE A 105 10.36 4.65 -7.16
N ASN A 106 10.36 4.68 -8.49
CA ASN A 106 11.46 4.12 -9.27
C ASN A 106 12.73 4.99 -9.17
N CYS A 107 13.84 4.54 -9.75
CA CYS A 107 15.13 5.23 -9.65
C CYS A 107 15.18 6.60 -10.37
N ASN A 108 14.25 6.87 -11.28
CA ASN A 108 14.17 8.14 -12.01
C ASN A 108 13.30 9.16 -11.27
N GLU A 109 12.14 8.72 -10.76
CA GLU A 109 11.19 9.57 -10.03
C GLU A 109 11.65 9.83 -8.59
N MET A 110 12.43 8.90 -8.01
CA MET A 110 12.91 8.96 -6.63
C MET A 110 14.43 8.71 -6.56
N GLU A 111 15.20 9.60 -7.20
CA GLU A 111 16.65 9.44 -7.38
C GLU A 111 17.43 9.30 -6.07
N SER A 112 17.00 10.01 -5.01
CA SER A 112 17.56 9.91 -3.65
C SER A 112 17.49 8.50 -3.04
N PHE A 113 16.61 7.64 -3.55
CA PHE A 113 16.46 6.24 -3.14
C PHE A 113 16.99 5.26 -4.20
N LYS A 114 17.66 5.70 -5.28
CA LYS A 114 18.00 4.84 -6.43
C LYS A 114 18.74 3.55 -6.03
N ASP A 115 19.72 3.68 -5.13
CA ASP A 115 20.61 2.59 -4.67
C ASP A 115 20.13 1.96 -3.34
N LEU A 116 18.96 2.38 -2.85
CA LEU A 116 18.37 1.88 -1.61
C LEU A 116 17.29 0.81 -1.91
N PRO A 117 17.15 -0.22 -1.05
CA PRO A 117 16.10 -1.22 -1.18
C PRO A 117 14.71 -0.59 -1.10
N LYS A 118 13.85 -0.98 -2.04
CA LYS A 118 12.44 -0.56 -2.13
C LYS A 118 11.57 -1.82 -2.17
N ILE A 119 10.92 -2.13 -1.05
CA ILE A 119 10.14 -3.36 -0.87
C ILE A 119 8.66 -3.02 -0.99
N PHE A 120 7.94 -3.75 -1.83
CA PHE A 120 6.50 -3.63 -1.99
C PHE A 120 5.83 -4.91 -1.49
N ILE A 121 4.97 -4.78 -0.49
CA ILE A 121 4.13 -5.87 0.03
C ILE A 121 2.70 -5.60 -0.43
N ILE A 122 2.19 -6.45 -1.31
CA ILE A 122 0.88 -6.29 -1.94
C ILE A 122 -0.02 -7.41 -1.45
N ASP A 123 -0.93 -7.07 -0.55
CA ASP A 123 -1.95 -7.95 0.01
C ASP A 123 -3.32 -7.58 -0.57
N THR A 124 -3.52 -7.99 -1.81
CA THR A 124 -4.74 -7.78 -2.58
C THR A 124 -5.01 -8.99 -3.47
N CYS A 125 -6.28 -9.18 -3.85
CA CYS A 125 -6.61 -10.08 -4.95
C CYS A 125 -5.92 -9.64 -6.25
N ARG A 126 -5.75 -10.59 -7.19
CA ARG A 126 -5.17 -10.36 -8.53
C ARG A 126 -6.02 -11.00 -9.63
N GLY A 127 -7.34 -10.94 -9.44
CA GLY A 127 -8.32 -11.67 -10.22
C GLY A 127 -9.09 -12.69 -9.39
N GLU A 128 -10.01 -13.39 -10.06
CA GLU A 128 -10.95 -14.33 -9.45
C GLU A 128 -10.46 -15.79 -9.48
N ASN A 129 -9.31 -16.04 -10.10
CA ASN A 129 -8.77 -17.39 -10.23
C ASN A 129 -8.31 -17.93 -8.87
N ILE A 130 -9.01 -18.95 -8.37
CA ILE A 130 -8.63 -19.66 -7.14
C ILE A 130 -7.63 -20.78 -7.50
N PRO A 131 -6.38 -20.73 -7.01
CA PRO A 131 -5.40 -21.78 -7.26
C PRO A 131 -5.88 -23.13 -6.70
N LYS A 132 -5.70 -24.21 -7.48
CA LYS A 132 -5.96 -25.57 -7.00
C LYS A 132 -4.71 -26.13 -6.35
N ALA A 133 -4.82 -26.60 -5.11
CA ALA A 133 -3.74 -27.34 -4.48
C ALA A 133 -3.52 -28.67 -5.22
N LEU A 134 -2.27 -28.96 -5.59
CA LEU A 134 -1.86 -30.26 -6.10
C LEU A 134 -1.17 -31.00 -4.95
N TYR A 135 -1.76 -32.11 -4.53
CA TYR A 135 -1.13 -33.04 -3.60
C TYR A 135 -0.43 -34.13 -4.44
N LEU A 136 0.90 -34.17 -4.36
CA LEU A 136 1.76 -35.19 -4.96
C LEU A 136 2.09 -36.28 -3.94
#